data_AF-A0A7C2Q5P4-F1
#
_entry.id   AF-A0A7C2Q5P4-F1
#
_cell.length_a   1.000
_cell.length_b   1.000
_cell.length_c   1.000
_cell.angle_alpha   90.00
_cell.angle_beta   90.00
_cell.angle_gamma   90.00
#
_symmetry.space_group_name_H-M   'P 1'
#
loop_
_entity.id
_entity.type
_entity.pdbx_description
1 polymer ?
#
loop_
_entity_poly.entity_id
_entity_poly.type
_entity_poly.pdbx_seq_one_letter_code
_entity_poly.pdbx_strand_id
1 'polypeptide(L)'
;MEGSKLQRTLLKPRKLLRNLALYEGTRFKLYRVSGKRCPNCGEWSIEVAHRRYRCPRCGIEWDRDKAATFWLAKRFLDEHFREECGDETYVGLDGWLRKHPRGLL
;
A
#
# COMPACT_ATOMS: atom_id res chain seq x y z
N MET A 1 26.66 6.22 -7.49
CA MET A 1 25.82 5.08 -7.04
C MET A 1 25.20 4.45 -8.27
N GLU A 2 25.78 3.34 -8.74
CA GLU A 2 25.30 2.65 -9.94
C GLU A 2 24.00 1.92 -9.66
N GLY A 3 22.94 2.31 -10.37
CA GLY A 3 21.62 1.72 -10.26
C GLY A 3 21.58 0.36 -10.93
N SER A 4 21.15 -0.68 -10.19
CA SER A 4 20.94 -2.03 -10.72
C SER A 4 20.08 -2.03 -11.99
N LYS A 5 20.29 -3.00 -12.90
CA LYS A 5 19.52 -3.15 -14.15
C LYS A 5 17.99 -3.08 -13.95
N LEU A 6 17.49 -3.53 -12.79
CA LEU A 6 16.08 -3.50 -12.40
C LEU A 6 15.50 -2.08 -12.19
N GLN A 7 16.33 -1.09 -11.81
CA GLN A 7 15.86 0.29 -11.67
C GLN A 7 15.40 0.87 -13.01
N ARG A 8 16.15 0.62 -14.10
CA ARG A 8 15.77 1.09 -15.44
C ARG A 8 14.44 0.47 -15.91
N THR A 9 14.19 -0.79 -15.56
CA THR A 9 12.95 -1.49 -15.91
C THR A 9 11.75 -0.92 -15.18
N LEU A 10 11.89 -0.46 -13.94
CA LEU A 10 10.79 0.14 -13.16
C LEU A 10 10.51 1.61 -13.53
N LEU A 11 11.49 2.33 -14.10
CA LEU A 11 11.29 3.70 -14.57
C LEU A 11 10.33 3.78 -15.78
N LYS A 12 10.35 2.78 -16.66
CA LYS A 12 9.46 2.72 -17.83
C LYS A 12 7.97 2.58 -17.44
N PRO A 13 7.54 1.58 -16.64
CA PRO A 13 6.17 1.47 -16.14
C PRO A 13 5.73 2.71 -15.38
N ARG A 14 6.60 3.32 -14.56
CA ARG A 14 6.26 4.56 -13.85
C ARG A 14 5.94 5.71 -14.80
N LYS A 15 6.69 5.84 -15.89
CA LYS A 15 6.41 6.84 -16.94
C LYS A 15 5.09 6.53 -17.67
N LEU A 16 4.88 5.27 -18.05
CA LEU A 16 3.65 4.85 -18.73
C LEU A 16 2.41 5.07 -17.86
N LEU A 17 2.45 4.70 -16.58
CA LEU A 17 1.35 4.91 -15.64
C LEU A 17 1.05 6.40 -15.42
N ARG A 18 2.09 7.25 -15.33
CA ARG A 18 1.89 8.70 -15.23
C ARG A 18 1.22 9.26 -16.48
N ASN A 19 1.67 8.85 -17.67
CA ASN A 19 1.10 9.30 -18.93
C ASN A 19 -0.35 8.84 -19.08
N LEU A 20 -0.63 7.59 -18.73
CA LEU A 20 -1.99 7.06 -18.74
C LEU A 20 -2.88 7.83 -17.77
N ALA A 21 -2.42 8.09 -16.55
CA ALA A 21 -3.20 8.87 -15.59
C ALA A 21 -3.50 10.29 -16.08
N LEU A 22 -2.51 10.94 -16.72
CA LEU A 22 -2.72 12.25 -17.35
C LEU A 22 -3.75 12.18 -18.48
N TYR A 23 -3.69 11.16 -19.33
CA TYR A 23 -4.63 10.95 -20.43
C TYR A 23 -6.07 10.73 -19.93
N GLU A 24 -6.23 9.91 -18.90
CA GLU A 24 -7.53 9.60 -18.28
C GLU A 24 -8.04 10.71 -17.35
N GLY A 25 -7.29 11.79 -17.13
CA GLY A 25 -7.64 12.83 -16.15
C GLY A 25 -7.68 12.34 -14.70
N THR A 26 -6.95 11.27 -14.37
CA THR A 26 -6.95 10.64 -13.04
C THR A 26 -5.79 11.13 -12.17
N ARG A 27 -6.01 11.15 -10.84
CA ARG A 27 -4.99 11.51 -9.85
C ARG A 27 -3.90 10.44 -9.81
N PHE A 28 -2.63 10.83 -9.95
CA PHE A 28 -1.47 9.94 -9.84
C PHE A 28 -0.42 10.50 -8.88
N LYS A 29 0.01 9.67 -7.92
CA LYS A 29 1.04 10.03 -6.95
C LYS A 29 1.97 8.84 -6.69
N LEU A 30 3.24 9.15 -6.45
CA LEU A 30 4.23 8.17 -6.03
C LEU A 30 4.43 8.22 -4.53
N TYR A 31 4.26 7.10 -3.86
CA TYR A 31 4.53 6.95 -2.44
C TYR A 31 5.68 5.99 -2.17
N ARG A 32 6.38 6.21 -1.06
CA ARG A 32 7.30 5.23 -0.49
C ARG A 32 6.57 4.49 0.62
N VAL A 33 6.41 3.19 0.44
CA VAL A 33 5.74 2.31 1.41
C VAL A 33 6.59 1.10 1.73
N SER A 34 6.28 0.42 2.83
CA SER A 34 6.93 -0.83 3.22
C SER A 34 5.88 -1.89 3.47
N GLY A 35 5.97 -3.00 2.73
CA GLY A 35 5.17 -4.20 2.98
C GLY A 35 5.53 -4.96 4.27
N LYS A 36 6.55 -4.51 5.01
CA LYS A 36 6.99 -5.10 6.29
C LYS A 36 6.43 -4.37 7.52
N ARG A 37 5.55 -3.38 7.33
CA ARG A 37 4.88 -2.69 8.43
C ARG A 37 3.49 -3.26 8.60
N CYS A 38 3.10 -3.50 9.85
CA CYS A 38 1.79 -4.03 10.19
C CYS A 38 0.69 -3.14 9.63
N PRO A 39 -0.19 -3.65 8.77
CA PRO A 39 -1.23 -2.84 8.13
C PRO A 39 -2.31 -2.36 9.12
N ASN A 40 -2.38 -2.93 10.33
CA ASN A 40 -3.30 -2.50 11.38
C ASN A 40 -2.70 -1.44 12.33
N CYS A 41 -1.53 -1.70 12.93
CA CYS A 41 -0.94 -0.81 13.94
C CYS A 41 0.30 -0.04 13.47
N GLY A 42 0.83 -0.34 12.28
CA GLY A 42 2.05 0.29 11.77
C GLY A 42 3.36 -0.24 12.37
N GLU A 43 3.34 -1.17 13.33
CA GLU A 43 4.55 -1.73 13.94
C GLU A 43 5.40 -2.52 12.94
N TRP A 44 6.71 -2.63 13.18
CA TRP A 44 7.56 -3.51 12.38
C TRP A 44 7.22 -4.98 12.61
N SER A 45 7.29 -5.76 11.53
CA SER A 45 6.94 -7.18 11.55
C SER A 45 8.13 -8.10 11.58
N ILE A 46 7.86 -9.35 11.93
CA ILE A 46 8.81 -10.46 11.89
C ILE A 46 8.48 -11.31 10.64
N GLU A 47 9.48 -11.73 9.89
CA GLU A 47 9.29 -12.64 8.75
C GLU A 47 9.03 -14.07 9.27
N VAL A 48 7.90 -14.66 8.88
CA VAL A 48 7.48 -16.00 9.34
C VAL A 48 7.53 -17.06 8.23
N ALA A 49 7.49 -16.63 6.97
CA ALA A 49 7.78 -17.45 5.79
C ALA A 49 8.22 -16.54 4.63
N HIS A 50 8.64 -17.12 3.50
CA HIS A 50 9.07 -16.32 2.34
C HIS A 50 8.01 -15.27 1.96
N ARG A 51 8.37 -13.98 2.07
CA ARG A 51 7.50 -12.80 1.83
C ARG A 51 6.26 -12.71 2.74
N ARG A 52 6.15 -13.53 3.77
CA ARG A 52 5.06 -13.50 4.75
C ARG A 52 5.54 -13.01 6.09
N TYR A 53 4.79 -12.08 6.67
CA TYR A 53 5.15 -11.34 7.86
C TYR A 53 4.05 -11.43 8.92
N ARG A 54 4.45 -11.42 10.19
CA ARG A 54 3.54 -11.37 11.35
C ARG A 54 3.85 -10.17 12.22
N CYS A 55 2.80 -9.50 12.71
CA CYS A 55 2.96 -8.42 13.68
C CYS A 55 3.17 -8.98 15.09
N PRO A 56 4.22 -8.59 15.83
CA PRO A 56 4.41 -9.01 17.21
C PRO A 56 3.37 -8.43 18.19
N ARG A 57 2.75 -7.30 17.83
CA ARG A 57 1.73 -6.63 18.65
C ARG A 57 0.30 -7.11 18.36
N CYS A 58 -0.06 -7.20 17.08
CA CYS A 58 -1.43 -7.53 16.67
C CYS A 58 -1.65 -9.02 16.36
N GLY A 59 -0.59 -9.82 16.18
CA GLY A 59 -0.68 -11.22 15.77
C GLY A 59 -1.11 -11.48 14.32
N ILE A 60 -1.57 -10.45 13.60
CA ILE A 60 -1.99 -10.56 12.19
C ILE A 60 -0.80 -10.98 11.31
N GLU A 61 -1.09 -11.82 10.33
CA GLU A 61 -0.15 -12.24 9.29
C GLU A 61 -0.55 -11.68 7.92
N TRP A 62 0.43 -11.42 7.05
CA TRP A 62 0.20 -10.91 5.69
C TRP A 62 1.33 -11.24 4.71
N ASP A 63 1.02 -11.20 3.42
CA ASP A 63 1.99 -11.13 2.33
C ASP A 63 2.51 -9.71 2.12
N ARG A 64 3.82 -9.59 1.88
CA ARG A 64 4.53 -8.31 1.74
C ARG A 64 3.98 -7.44 0.63
N ASP A 65 3.61 -8.01 -0.52
CA ASP A 65 3.18 -7.23 -1.68
C ASP A 65 1.75 -6.76 -1.50
N LYS A 66 0.87 -7.63 -0.97
CA LYS A 66 -0.49 -7.24 -0.56
C LYS A 66 -0.46 -6.10 0.45
N ALA A 67 0.42 -6.17 1.46
CA ALA A 67 0.59 -5.08 2.42
C ALA A 67 1.18 -3.81 1.81
N ALA A 68 2.09 -3.91 0.83
CA ALA A 68 2.59 -2.74 0.12
C ALA A 68 1.46 -2.04 -0.65
N THR A 69 0.61 -2.80 -1.35
CA THR A 69 -0.57 -2.27 -2.05
C THR A 69 -1.56 -1.62 -1.10
N PHE A 70 -1.84 -2.26 0.05
CA PHE A 70 -2.67 -1.67 1.11
C PHE A 70 -2.14 -0.31 1.56
N TRP A 71 -0.84 -0.19 1.82
CA TRP A 71 -0.25 1.07 2.26
C TRP A 71 -0.28 2.16 1.16
N LEU A 72 -0.14 1.79 -0.11
CA LEU A 72 -0.28 2.73 -1.23
C LEU A 72 -1.72 3.27 -1.29
N ALA A 73 -2.71 2.37 -1.27
CA ALA A 73 -4.12 2.75 -1.29
C ALA A 73 -4.47 3.62 -0.08
N LYS A 74 -4.08 3.21 1.12
CA LYS A 74 -4.34 3.97 2.35
C LYS A 74 -3.74 5.36 2.30
N ARG A 75 -2.48 5.51 1.89
CA ARG A 75 -1.82 6.83 1.79
C ARG A 75 -2.51 7.73 0.78
N PHE A 76 -2.87 7.20 -0.37
CA PHE A 76 -3.57 7.95 -1.40
C PHE A 76 -4.95 8.41 -0.94
N LEU A 77 -5.74 7.51 -0.34
CA LEU A 77 -7.06 7.83 0.18
C LEU A 77 -6.99 8.84 1.34
N ASP A 78 -6.06 8.65 2.27
CA ASP A 78 -5.84 9.58 3.39
C ASP A 78 -5.43 10.99 2.93
N GLU A 79 -4.65 11.13 1.86
CA GLU A 79 -4.19 12.43 1.35
C GLU A 79 -5.25 13.15 0.52
N HIS A 80 -6.08 12.40 -0.21
CA HIS A 80 -6.92 12.97 -1.28
C HIS A 80 -8.42 12.92 -1.01
N PHE A 81 -8.87 12.15 -0.02
CA PHE A 81 -10.30 11.89 0.22
C PHE A 81 -10.68 11.96 1.70
N ARG A 82 -9.76 12.36 2.59
CA ARG A 82 -10.01 12.43 4.04
C ARG A 82 -10.93 13.58 4.46
N GLU A 83 -10.85 14.74 3.80
CA GLU A 83 -11.63 15.94 4.15
C GLU A 83 -12.90 16.13 3.30
N GLU A 84 -12.98 15.51 2.11
CA GLU A 84 -14.10 15.66 1.18
C GLU A 84 -15.36 14.84 1.57
N CYS A 85 -15.37 14.12 2.70
CA CYS A 85 -16.39 13.12 2.98
C CYS A 85 -17.21 13.41 4.25
N GLY A 86 -18.39 13.99 4.06
CA GLY A 86 -19.56 13.83 4.94
C GLY A 86 -20.44 12.63 4.58
N ASP A 87 -20.22 12.01 3.41
CA ASP A 87 -21.05 10.95 2.85
C ASP A 87 -20.27 9.62 2.64
N GLU A 88 -21.02 8.53 2.48
CA GLU A 88 -20.70 7.09 2.52
C GLU A 88 -19.55 6.56 1.63
N THR A 89 -18.75 7.40 0.98
CA THR A 89 -17.77 7.01 -0.05
C THR A 89 -16.35 6.74 0.48
N TYR A 90 -16.01 7.17 1.70
CA TYR A 90 -14.69 6.88 2.28
C TYR A 90 -14.62 5.45 2.84
N VAL A 91 -13.93 4.56 2.13
CA VAL A 91 -13.60 3.24 2.66
C VAL A 91 -12.41 3.37 3.62
N GLY A 92 -12.71 3.39 4.92
CA GLY A 92 -11.69 3.23 5.96
C GLY A 92 -11.01 1.87 5.85
N LEU A 93 -9.91 1.78 5.11
CA LEU A 93 -9.20 0.53 4.83
C LEU A 93 -8.74 -0.18 6.10
N ASP A 94 -8.38 0.58 7.14
CA ASP A 94 -8.07 0.04 8.47
C ASP A 94 -9.31 -0.59 9.13
N GLY A 95 -10.48 0.04 9.00
CA GLY A 95 -11.76 -0.52 9.45
C GLY A 95 -12.13 -1.81 8.71
N TRP A 96 -11.97 -1.83 7.39
CA TRP A 96 -12.20 -3.03 6.59
C TRP A 96 -11.25 -4.17 6.97
N LEU A 97 -9.96 -3.87 7.16
CA LEU A 97 -8.96 -4.86 7.53
C LEU A 97 -9.20 -5.44 8.93
N ARG A 98 -9.67 -4.64 9.88
CA ARG A 98 -10.06 -5.14 11.21
C ARG A 98 -11.21 -6.15 11.13
N LYS A 99 -12.15 -5.97 10.19
CA LYS A 99 -13.24 -6.92 9.93
C LYS A 99 -12.76 -8.16 9.15
N HIS A 100 -11.69 -8.03 8.36
CA HIS A 100 -11.13 -9.09 7.51
C HIS A 100 -9.63 -9.31 7.79
N PRO A 101 -9.26 -9.86 8.97
CA PRO A 101 -7.87 -9.94 9.41
C PRO A 101 -6.97 -10.82 8.52
N ARG A 102 -7.57 -11.65 7.65
CA ARG A 102 -6.85 -12.47 6.66
C ARG A 102 -6.86 -11.88 5.24
N GLY A 103 -7.40 -10.68 5.04
CA GLY A 103 -7.55 -10.06 3.72
C GLY A 103 -6.23 -9.73 3.01
N LEU A 104 -5.10 -9.81 3.72
CA LEU A 104 -3.76 -9.56 3.18
C LEU A 104 -2.86 -10.81 3.19
N LEU A 105 -3.39 -11.98 3.55
CA LEU A 105 -2.71 -13.28 3.37
C LEU A 105 -2.79 -13.72 1.92
#